data_AF-A0A2H0TXF8-F1
#
_entry.id   AF-A0A2H0TXF8-F1
#
_cell.length_a   1.000
_cell.length_b   1.000
_cell.length_c   1.000
_cell.angle_alpha   90.00
_cell.angle_beta   90.00
_cell.angle_gamma   90.00
#
_symmetry.space_group_name_H-M   'P 1'
#
loop_
_entity.id
_entity.type
_entity.pdbx_description
1 polymer ?
#
loop_
_entity_poly.entity_id
_entity_poly.type
_entity_poly.pdbx_seq_one_letter_code
_entity_poly.pdbx_strand_id
1 'polypeptide(L)'
;MVPPIGSLIVKSFHVYFSTLKKFVPYLLVFLFLSVLLSFFNTSKPLLSLLIPNVYVKVIIYLFSSIFFSILGFILSLSFIKVAGLHYLGQPIPKFWNNIKDSFFLTFRNLATFVFLAIPAIILYVFYLFSIMGYVNFVVVFIGLWLIILLGVLVYIWFSFVLVDLALENGRGLSAVVSSVKIVRGRVWSVFIRLFLPSFLLYIIFAVLNWLFGMLFGNTIFYTVIMLLLTLAIIPFGMVVPTVLYCDLKQQDPQELLKEEIV
;
A
#
# COMPACT_ATOMS: atom_id res chain seq x y z
N MET A 1 -10.42 23.28 3.37
CA MET A 1 -9.52 23.38 4.55
C MET A 1 -9.20 21.98 5.03
N VAL A 2 -7.92 21.58 5.11
CA VAL A 2 -7.54 20.19 5.41
C VAL A 2 -8.09 19.75 6.79
N PRO A 3 -8.81 18.61 6.89
CA PRO A 3 -9.47 18.21 8.14
C PRO A 3 -8.49 18.12 9.32
N PRO A 4 -8.88 18.42 10.56
CA PRO A 4 -7.99 18.27 11.71
C PRO A 4 -7.57 16.82 11.91
N ILE A 5 -6.32 16.58 12.32
CA ILE A 5 -5.72 15.23 12.43
C ILE A 5 -6.56 14.32 13.33
N GLY A 6 -7.04 14.82 14.48
CA GLY A 6 -7.89 14.06 15.40
C GLY A 6 -9.18 13.56 14.73
N SER A 7 -9.84 14.42 13.95
CA SER A 7 -11.06 14.03 13.21
C SER A 7 -10.77 12.98 12.15
N LEU A 8 -9.63 13.08 11.45
CA LEU A 8 -9.22 12.11 10.43
C LEU A 8 -9.00 10.73 11.06
N ILE A 9 -8.31 10.68 12.20
CA ILE A 9 -8.05 9.45 12.94
C ILE A 9 -9.38 8.81 13.38
N VAL A 10 -10.27 9.58 14.02
CA VAL A 10 -11.57 9.08 14.49
C VAL A 10 -12.42 8.56 13.33
N LYS A 11 -12.53 9.31 12.23
CA LYS A 11 -13.24 8.87 11.02
C LYS A 11 -12.62 7.59 10.44
N SER A 12 -11.30 7.53 10.34
CA SER A 12 -10.59 6.37 9.78
C SER A 12 -10.83 5.12 10.62
N PHE A 13 -10.76 5.23 11.95
CA PHE A 13 -11.10 4.12 12.85
C PHE A 13 -12.56 3.71 12.73
N HIS A 14 -13.48 4.67 12.68
CA HIS A 14 -14.90 4.38 12.52
C HIS A 14 -15.17 3.60 11.23
N VAL A 15 -14.65 4.07 10.09
CA VAL A 15 -14.74 3.39 8.79
C VAL A 15 -14.11 2.00 8.85
N TYR A 16 -12.93 1.88 9.46
CA TYR A 16 -12.24 0.61 9.58
C TYR A 16 -13.09 -0.42 10.35
N PHE A 17 -13.57 -0.07 11.54
CA PHE A 17 -14.34 -1.00 12.38
C PHE A 17 -15.73 -1.30 11.80
N SER A 18 -16.41 -0.31 11.19
CA SER A 18 -17.70 -0.54 10.53
C SER A 18 -17.58 -1.43 9.29
N THR A 19 -16.42 -1.39 8.62
CA THR A 19 -16.15 -2.17 7.40
C THR A 19 -15.50 -3.52 7.69
N LEU A 20 -15.06 -3.80 8.93
CA LEU A 20 -14.25 -4.97 9.26
C LEU A 20 -14.87 -6.30 8.83
N LYS A 21 -16.19 -6.47 9.03
CA LYS A 21 -16.91 -7.67 8.56
C LYS A 21 -16.82 -7.88 7.05
N LYS A 22 -16.79 -6.78 6.29
CA LYS A 22 -16.68 -6.79 4.82
C LYS A 22 -15.24 -7.04 4.36
N PHE A 23 -14.24 -6.74 5.21
CA PHE A 23 -12.83 -7.05 4.95
C PHE A 23 -12.46 -8.51 5.17
N VAL A 24 -13.20 -9.27 5.99
CA VAL A 24 -12.92 -10.69 6.31
C VAL A 24 -12.54 -11.54 5.09
N PRO A 25 -13.31 -11.59 3.98
CA PRO A 25 -12.93 -12.40 2.83
C PRO A 25 -11.61 -11.97 2.19
N TYR A 26 -11.33 -10.67 2.11
CA TYR A 26 -10.07 -10.14 1.59
C TYR A 26 -8.90 -10.47 2.53
N LEU A 27 -9.12 -10.39 3.85
CA LEU A 27 -8.14 -10.77 4.87
C LEU A 27 -7.83 -12.27 4.83
N LEU A 28 -8.82 -13.13 4.58
CA LEU A 28 -8.60 -14.57 4.41
C LEU A 28 -7.77 -14.88 3.16
N VAL A 29 -8.01 -14.19 2.05
CA VAL A 29 -7.16 -14.31 0.86
C VAL A 29 -5.75 -13.79 1.14
N PHE A 30 -5.62 -12.65 1.80
CA PHE A 30 -4.32 -12.12 2.19
C PHE A 30 -3.56 -13.08 3.12
N LEU A 31 -4.23 -13.67 4.11
CA LEU A 31 -3.68 -14.70 4.99
C LEU A 31 -3.18 -15.89 4.16
N PHE A 32 -4.03 -16.44 3.30
CA PHE A 32 -3.68 -17.58 2.45
C PHE A 32 -2.44 -17.29 1.61
N LEU A 33 -2.38 -16.12 0.97
CA LEU A 33 -1.22 -15.70 0.18
C LEU A 33 0.04 -15.49 1.04
N SER A 34 -0.12 -14.96 2.25
CA SER A 34 1.00 -14.77 3.18
C SER A 34 1.59 -16.11 3.62
N VAL A 35 0.74 -17.10 3.89
CA VAL A 35 1.16 -18.48 4.19
C VAL A 35 1.87 -19.10 2.98
N LEU A 36 1.33 -18.92 1.77
CA LEU A 36 1.94 -19.44 0.54
C LEU A 36 3.30 -18.79 0.25
N LEU A 37 3.42 -17.47 0.46
CA LEU A 37 4.69 -16.74 0.36
C LEU A 37 5.69 -17.18 1.43
N SER A 38 5.25 -17.39 2.67
CA SER A 38 6.09 -17.89 3.75
C SER A 38 6.59 -19.31 3.43
N PHE A 39 5.71 -20.20 2.98
CA PHE A 39 6.07 -21.54 2.54
C PHE A 39 7.11 -21.49 1.42
N PHE A 40 6.88 -20.65 0.41
CA PHE A 40 7.81 -20.46 -0.71
C PHE A 40 9.19 -19.98 -0.22
N ASN A 41 9.23 -19.00 0.69
CA ASN A 41 10.48 -18.49 1.29
C ASN A 41 11.20 -19.56 2.13
N THR A 42 10.49 -20.32 2.94
CA THR A 42 11.05 -21.40 3.77
C THR A 42 11.52 -22.57 2.91
N SER A 43 10.90 -22.80 1.76
CA SER A 43 11.29 -23.85 0.81
C SER A 43 12.54 -23.53 -0.02
N LYS A 44 13.05 -22.29 0.00
CA LYS A 44 14.21 -21.85 -0.80
C LYS A 44 15.45 -22.75 -0.67
N PRO A 45 15.86 -23.23 0.53
CA PRO A 45 17.01 -24.12 0.65
C PRO A 45 16.79 -25.46 -0.06
N LEU A 46 15.60 -26.05 0.10
CA LEU A 46 15.21 -27.31 -0.54
C LEU A 46 15.15 -27.14 -2.07
N LEU A 47 14.56 -26.04 -2.54
CA LEU A 47 14.49 -25.69 -3.96
C LEU A 47 15.89 -25.44 -4.55
N SER A 48 16.80 -24.89 -3.75
CA SER A 48 18.21 -24.71 -4.11
C SER A 48 18.97 -26.03 -4.25
N LEU A 49 18.62 -27.05 -3.47
CA LEU A 49 19.19 -28.40 -3.57
C LEU A 49 18.64 -29.17 -4.76
N LEU A 50 17.33 -29.08 -5.01
CA LEU A 50 16.64 -29.86 -6.06
C LEU A 50 16.89 -29.33 -7.48
N ILE A 51 17.06 -28.01 -7.63
CA ILE A 51 17.28 -27.38 -8.93
C ILE A 51 18.74 -26.91 -8.97
N PRO A 52 19.71 -27.67 -9.51
CA PRO A 52 21.11 -27.25 -9.48
C PRO A 52 21.39 -26.02 -10.37
N ASN A 53 20.59 -25.83 -11.43
CA ASN A 53 20.78 -24.74 -12.38
C ASN A 53 20.41 -23.37 -11.78
N VAL A 54 21.42 -22.50 -11.65
CA VAL A 54 21.28 -21.14 -11.09
C VAL A 54 20.28 -20.29 -11.88
N TYR A 55 20.27 -20.39 -13.22
CA TYR A 55 19.37 -19.59 -14.06
C TYR A 55 17.89 -19.94 -13.81
N VAL A 56 17.59 -21.23 -13.65
CA VAL A 56 16.23 -21.70 -13.36
C VAL A 56 15.77 -21.18 -12.00
N LYS A 57 16.65 -21.17 -10.98
CA LYS A 57 16.33 -20.57 -9.66
C LYS A 57 15.99 -19.09 -9.77
N VAL A 58 16.82 -18.33 -10.48
CA VAL A 58 16.62 -16.89 -10.67
C VAL A 58 15.28 -16.62 -11.35
N ILE A 59 14.94 -17.38 -12.40
CA ILE A 59 13.65 -17.25 -13.09
C ILE A 59 12.48 -17.56 -12.16
N ILE A 60 12.54 -18.65 -11.39
CA ILE A 60 11.48 -19.03 -10.44
C ILE A 60 11.29 -17.96 -9.36
N TYR A 61 12.38 -17.43 -8.81
CA TYR A 61 12.32 -16.37 -7.79
C TYR A 61 11.79 -15.06 -8.36
N LEU A 62 12.22 -14.67 -9.56
CA LEU A 62 11.74 -13.47 -10.22
C LEU A 62 10.25 -13.57 -10.55
N PHE A 63 9.82 -14.70 -11.12
CA PHE A 63 8.41 -14.94 -11.43
C PHE A 63 7.55 -14.93 -10.17
N SER A 64 7.98 -15.61 -9.11
CA SER A 64 7.24 -15.66 -7.84
C SER A 64 7.15 -14.28 -7.20
N SER A 65 8.25 -13.53 -7.17
CA SER A 65 8.27 -12.15 -6.65
C SER A 65 7.29 -11.24 -7.39
N ILE A 66 7.30 -11.28 -8.73
CA ILE A 66 6.37 -10.52 -9.57
C ILE A 66 4.92 -10.94 -9.28
N PHE A 67 4.66 -12.24 -9.24
CA PHE A 67 3.33 -12.80 -8.97
C PHE A 67 2.77 -12.33 -7.62
N PHE A 68 3.55 -12.47 -6.54
CA PHE A 68 3.13 -12.03 -5.21
C PHE A 68 2.97 -10.51 -5.11
N SER A 69 3.82 -9.74 -5.79
CA SER A 69 3.71 -8.28 -5.82
C SER A 69 2.43 -7.83 -6.52
N ILE A 70 2.07 -8.45 -7.64
CA ILE A 70 0.83 -8.19 -8.36
C ILE A 70 -0.38 -8.52 -7.48
N LEU A 71 -0.37 -9.67 -6.81
CA LEU A 71 -1.46 -10.06 -5.90
C LEU A 71 -1.59 -9.10 -4.71
N GLY A 72 -0.48 -8.68 -4.11
CA GLY A 72 -0.48 -7.70 -3.03
C GLY A 72 -1.05 -6.36 -3.48
N PHE A 73 -0.69 -5.90 -4.68
CA PHE A 73 -1.24 -4.69 -5.28
C PHE A 73 -2.75 -4.79 -5.53
N ILE A 74 -3.21 -5.91 -6.08
CA ILE A 74 -4.64 -6.16 -6.31
C ILE A 74 -5.43 -6.15 -5.00
N LEU A 75 -4.93 -6.82 -3.95
CA LEU A 75 -5.55 -6.79 -2.63
C LEU A 75 -5.59 -5.39 -2.02
N SER A 76 -4.51 -4.62 -2.18
CA SER A 76 -4.46 -3.23 -1.75
C SER A 76 -5.58 -2.40 -2.39
N LEU A 77 -5.76 -2.49 -3.71
CA LEU A 77 -6.83 -1.79 -4.42
C LEU A 77 -8.22 -2.25 -3.95
N SER A 78 -8.39 -3.55 -3.69
CA SER A 78 -9.64 -4.07 -3.12
C SER A 78 -9.96 -3.47 -1.76
N PHE A 79 -8.99 -3.38 -0.85
CA PHE A 79 -9.19 -2.77 0.47
C PHE A 79 -9.57 -1.30 0.34
N ILE A 80 -8.85 -0.55 -0.49
CA ILE A 80 -9.13 0.86 -0.79
C ILE A 80 -10.55 1.03 -1.34
N LYS A 81 -10.95 0.22 -2.33
CA LYS A 81 -12.29 0.28 -2.93
C LYS A 81 -13.37 0.04 -1.88
N VAL A 82 -13.24 -1.02 -1.08
CA VAL A 82 -14.23 -1.37 -0.05
C VAL A 82 -14.31 -0.27 1.02
N ALA A 83 -13.18 0.28 1.45
CA ALA A 83 -13.13 1.39 2.40
C ALA A 83 -13.79 2.66 1.83
N GLY A 84 -13.44 3.03 0.61
CA GLY A 84 -13.93 4.25 -0.04
C GLY A 84 -15.41 4.17 -0.40
N LEU A 85 -15.89 3.03 -0.92
CA LEU A 85 -17.32 2.81 -1.15
C LEU A 85 -18.11 2.88 0.16
N HIS A 86 -17.59 2.31 1.26
CA HIS A 86 -18.25 2.48 2.55
C HIS A 86 -18.28 3.95 2.98
N TYR A 87 -17.14 4.65 2.86
CA TYR A 87 -17.04 6.04 3.28
C TYR A 87 -18.01 6.95 2.53
N LEU A 88 -18.19 6.71 1.23
CA LEU A 88 -19.12 7.43 0.36
C LEU A 88 -20.58 6.95 0.48
N GLY A 89 -20.87 5.95 1.31
CA GLY A 89 -22.22 5.39 1.47
C GLY A 89 -22.71 4.58 0.27
N GLN A 90 -21.82 4.16 -0.62
CA GLN A 90 -22.13 3.41 -1.84
C GLN A 90 -22.23 1.90 -1.58
N PRO A 91 -23.01 1.16 -2.40
CA PRO A 91 -23.14 -0.29 -2.25
C PRO A 91 -21.80 -1.00 -2.53
N ILE A 92 -21.39 -1.86 -1.59
CA ILE A 92 -20.16 -2.64 -1.72
C ILE A 92 -20.47 -3.94 -2.46
N PRO A 93 -19.75 -4.27 -3.54
CA PRO A 93 -19.95 -5.53 -4.26
C PRO A 93 -19.69 -6.73 -3.33
N LYS A 94 -20.52 -7.77 -3.44
CA LYS A 94 -20.31 -9.01 -2.69
C LYS A 94 -19.07 -9.72 -3.25
N PHE A 95 -18.08 -9.95 -2.39
CA PHE A 95 -16.77 -10.52 -2.75
C PHE A 95 -16.85 -11.77 -3.65
N TRP A 96 -17.60 -12.79 -3.22
CA TRP A 96 -17.68 -14.08 -3.92
C TRP A 96 -18.45 -14.03 -5.23
N ASN A 97 -19.42 -13.12 -5.35
CA ASN A 97 -20.28 -13.05 -6.54
C ASN A 97 -19.62 -12.20 -7.64
N ASN A 98 -18.82 -11.19 -7.26
CA ASN A 98 -18.22 -10.24 -8.19
C ASN A 98 -16.71 -10.17 -8.00
N ILE A 99 -15.99 -11.29 -8.12
CA ILE A 99 -14.53 -11.38 -7.96
C ILE A 99 -13.83 -10.42 -8.93
N LYS A 100 -14.29 -10.34 -10.19
CA LYS A 100 -13.72 -9.42 -11.20
C LYS A 100 -13.80 -7.96 -10.76
N ASP A 101 -14.96 -7.52 -10.28
CA ASP A 101 -15.16 -6.14 -9.82
C ASP A 101 -14.52 -5.88 -8.46
N SER A 102 -14.36 -6.92 -7.64
CA SER A 102 -13.75 -6.85 -6.31
C SER A 102 -12.23 -6.71 -6.38
N PHE A 103 -11.60 -7.39 -7.33
CA PHE A 103 -10.14 -7.40 -7.50
C PHE A 103 -9.62 -6.48 -8.60
N PHE A 104 -10.51 -5.81 -9.34
CA PHE A 104 -10.11 -4.81 -10.33
C PHE A 104 -9.04 -5.35 -11.32
N LEU A 105 -9.20 -6.63 -11.68
CA LEU A 105 -8.28 -7.37 -12.56
C LEU A 105 -8.43 -6.91 -14.00
N THR A 106 -7.95 -5.70 -14.28
CA THR A 106 -7.87 -5.18 -15.65
C THR A 106 -6.39 -5.12 -16.03
N PHE A 107 -6.04 -5.61 -17.22
CA PHE A 107 -4.69 -5.50 -17.78
C PHE A 107 -4.13 -4.06 -17.73
N ARG A 108 -5.05 -3.09 -17.77
CA ARG A 108 -4.79 -1.65 -17.63
C ARG A 108 -4.22 -1.25 -16.26
N ASN A 109 -4.73 -1.85 -15.19
CA ASN A 109 -4.25 -1.61 -13.82
C ASN A 109 -2.87 -2.23 -13.62
N LEU A 110 -2.60 -3.36 -14.30
CA LEU A 110 -1.28 -3.99 -14.33
C LEU A 110 -0.24 -3.09 -15.03
N ALA A 111 -0.59 -2.50 -16.18
CA ALA A 111 0.29 -1.55 -16.87
C ALA A 111 0.61 -0.33 -16.00
N THR A 112 -0.39 0.17 -15.27
CA THR A 112 -0.20 1.26 -14.30
C THR A 112 0.75 0.84 -13.18
N PHE A 113 0.60 -0.37 -12.63
CA PHE A 113 1.53 -0.92 -11.62
C PHE A 113 2.97 -0.96 -12.12
N VAL A 114 3.21 -1.40 -13.37
CA VAL A 114 4.56 -1.43 -13.94
C VAL A 114 5.15 -0.02 -14.05
N PHE A 115 4.38 0.96 -14.51
CA PHE A 115 4.83 2.35 -14.59
C PHE A 115 5.13 2.92 -13.19
N LEU A 116 4.28 2.60 -12.22
CA LEU A 116 4.46 2.97 -10.82
C LEU A 116 5.70 2.31 -10.18
N ALA A 117 6.15 1.16 -10.69
CA ALA A 117 7.35 0.49 -10.20
C ALA A 117 8.67 1.13 -10.69
N ILE A 118 8.65 1.94 -11.75
CA ILE A 118 9.86 2.52 -12.37
C ILE A 118 10.73 3.30 -11.35
N PRO A 119 10.18 4.23 -10.54
CA PRO A 119 10.98 4.95 -9.54
C PRO A 119 11.65 4.01 -8.53
N ALA A 120 10.94 2.96 -8.10
CA ALA A 120 11.49 1.96 -7.18
C ALA A 120 12.62 1.15 -7.83
N ILE A 121 12.50 0.80 -9.10
CA ILE A 121 13.54 0.13 -9.87
C ILE A 121 14.77 1.02 -10.00
N ILE A 122 14.60 2.30 -10.34
CA ILE A 122 15.71 3.27 -10.44
C ILE A 122 16.45 3.40 -9.10
N LEU A 123 15.71 3.52 -7.99
CA LEU A 123 16.29 3.59 -6.65
C LEU A 123 17.05 2.30 -6.28
N TYR A 124 16.50 1.13 -6.63
CA TYR A 124 17.16 -0.16 -6.37
C TYR A 124 18.45 -0.32 -7.18
N VAL A 125 18.44 0.10 -8.45
CA VAL A 125 19.65 0.13 -9.28
C VAL A 125 20.70 1.06 -8.65
N PHE A 126 20.32 2.29 -8.27
CA PHE A 126 21.23 3.21 -7.60
C PHE A 126 21.83 2.64 -6.31
N TYR A 127 21.02 1.95 -5.49
CA TYR A 127 21.47 1.24 -4.30
C TYR A 127 22.52 0.15 -4.61
N LEU A 128 22.30 -0.66 -5.65
CA LEU A 128 23.26 -1.68 -6.08
C LEU A 128 24.60 -1.06 -6.50
N PHE A 129 24.58 -0.02 -7.33
CA PHE A 129 25.79 0.69 -7.75
C PHE A 129 26.54 1.30 -6.56
N SER A 130 25.81 1.79 -5.56
CA SER A 130 26.39 2.37 -4.35
C SER A 130 27.12 1.31 -3.50
N ILE A 131 26.54 0.11 -3.31
CA ILE A 131 27.18 -0.98 -2.55
C ILE A 131 28.42 -1.52 -3.26
N MET A 132 28.41 -1.55 -4.59
CA MET A 132 29.55 -1.99 -5.38
C MET A 132 30.71 -0.98 -5.37
N GLY A 133 30.58 0.14 -4.67
CA GLY A 133 31.65 1.13 -4.49
C GLY A 133 31.86 2.06 -5.69
N TYR A 134 30.95 2.04 -6.67
CA TYR A 134 31.05 2.90 -7.86
C TYR A 134 30.66 4.36 -7.58
N VAL A 135 30.13 4.66 -6.40
CA VAL A 135 29.60 5.98 -6.03
C VAL A 135 30.39 6.54 -4.85
N ASN A 136 30.88 7.77 -4.97
CA ASN A 136 31.61 8.46 -3.91
C ASN A 136 30.69 8.72 -2.70
N PHE A 137 31.22 8.59 -1.48
CA PHE A 137 30.50 8.85 -0.22
C PHE A 137 29.73 10.17 -0.19
N VAL A 138 30.28 11.26 -0.73
CA VAL A 138 29.60 12.57 -0.79
C VAL A 138 28.35 12.49 -1.66
N VAL A 139 28.44 11.79 -2.79
CA VAL A 139 27.31 11.55 -3.71
C VAL A 139 26.27 10.65 -3.06
N VAL A 140 26.70 9.63 -2.30
CA VAL A 140 25.79 8.79 -1.52
C VAL A 140 25.04 9.61 -0.48
N PHE A 141 25.73 10.47 0.28
CA PHE A 141 25.11 11.29 1.32
C PHE A 141 24.10 12.30 0.77
N ILE A 142 24.47 13.06 -0.26
CA ILE A 142 23.56 14.00 -0.94
C ILE A 142 22.41 13.24 -1.60
N GLY A 143 22.71 12.12 -2.25
CA GLY A 143 21.72 11.25 -2.87
C GLY A 143 20.69 10.74 -1.87
N LEU A 144 21.12 10.34 -0.67
CA LEU A 144 20.22 9.83 0.38
C LEU A 144 19.21 10.90 0.82
N TRP A 145 19.65 12.14 1.03
CA TRP A 145 18.75 13.25 1.34
C TRP A 145 17.75 13.55 0.21
N LEU A 146 18.24 13.57 -1.03
CA LEU A 146 17.39 13.77 -2.20
C LEU A 146 16.36 12.64 -2.33
N ILE A 147 16.76 11.40 -2.09
CA ILE A 147 15.91 10.21 -2.11
C ILE A 147 14.86 10.27 -1.00
N ILE A 148 15.20 10.73 0.20
CA ILE A 148 14.24 10.90 1.29
C ILE A 148 13.18 11.94 0.89
N LEU A 149 13.61 13.11 0.42
CA LEU A 149 12.70 14.20 0.07
C LEU A 149 11.79 13.81 -1.10
N LEU A 150 12.38 13.25 -2.17
CA LEU A 150 11.64 12.77 -3.32
C LEU A 150 10.74 11.58 -2.95
N GLY A 151 11.23 10.67 -2.10
CA GLY A 151 10.50 9.51 -1.62
C GLY A 151 9.25 9.90 -0.83
N VAL A 152 9.34 10.93 0.01
CA VAL A 152 8.19 11.50 0.72
C VAL A 152 7.16 12.06 -0.25
N LEU A 153 7.61 12.84 -1.24
CA LEU A 153 6.74 13.44 -2.26
C LEU A 153 6.01 12.38 -3.08
N VAL A 154 6.78 11.39 -3.55
CA VAL A 154 6.30 10.22 -4.29
C VAL A 154 5.32 9.44 -3.43
N TYR A 155 5.62 9.17 -2.16
CA TYR A 155 4.72 8.45 -1.25
C TYR A 155 3.34 9.12 -1.14
N ILE A 156 3.30 10.45 -0.99
CA ILE A 156 2.04 11.20 -0.87
C ILE A 156 1.22 11.06 -2.15
N TRP A 157 1.84 11.30 -3.30
CA TRP A 157 1.15 11.21 -4.59
C TRP A 157 0.67 9.78 -4.85
N PHE A 158 1.53 8.80 -4.65
CA PHE A 158 1.21 7.39 -4.88
C PHE A 158 0.10 6.88 -3.96
N SER A 159 0.08 7.33 -2.70
CA SER A 159 -1.00 6.97 -1.76
C SER A 159 -2.37 7.36 -2.31
N PHE A 160 -2.47 8.48 -3.03
CA PHE A 160 -3.71 8.96 -3.64
C PHE A 160 -3.97 8.41 -5.04
N VAL A 161 -2.92 8.11 -5.81
CA VAL A 161 -3.05 7.41 -7.11
C VAL A 161 -3.78 6.08 -6.93
N LEU A 162 -3.46 5.32 -5.88
CA LEU A 162 -4.13 4.05 -5.60
C LEU A 162 -5.63 4.24 -5.27
N VAL A 163 -5.97 5.33 -4.60
CA VAL A 163 -7.37 5.68 -4.28
C VAL A 163 -8.14 6.08 -5.53
N ASP A 164 -7.54 6.93 -6.37
CA ASP A 164 -8.11 7.38 -7.64
C ASP A 164 -8.34 6.20 -8.60
N LEU A 165 -7.36 5.29 -8.70
CA LEU A 165 -7.48 4.04 -9.48
C LEU A 165 -8.64 3.15 -8.98
N ALA A 166 -8.80 3.02 -7.67
CA ALA A 166 -9.78 2.12 -7.07
C ALA A 166 -11.21 2.67 -7.07
N LEU A 167 -11.39 3.99 -6.92
CA LEU A 167 -12.71 4.61 -6.80
C LEU A 167 -13.20 5.24 -8.11
N GLU A 168 -12.29 5.81 -8.91
CA GLU A 168 -12.67 6.67 -10.03
C GLU A 168 -12.41 6.05 -11.39
N ASN A 169 -11.86 4.82 -11.41
CA ASN A 169 -11.36 4.18 -12.63
C ASN A 169 -10.37 5.08 -13.41
N GLY A 170 -9.63 5.92 -12.68
CA GLY A 170 -8.60 6.80 -13.26
C GLY A 170 -7.60 6.00 -14.11
N ARG A 171 -7.05 6.60 -15.17
CA ARG A 171 -6.15 5.93 -16.11
C ARG A 171 -4.71 6.38 -15.90
N GLY A 172 -3.86 5.53 -15.34
CA GLY A 172 -2.40 5.71 -15.32
C GLY A 172 -1.96 7.13 -14.94
N LEU A 173 -1.46 7.89 -15.92
CA LEU A 173 -1.03 9.28 -15.76
C LEU A 173 -2.13 10.23 -15.28
N SER A 174 -3.41 10.02 -15.65
CA SER A 174 -4.50 10.88 -15.18
C SER A 174 -4.69 10.78 -13.67
N ALA A 175 -4.49 9.58 -13.09
CA ALA A 175 -4.55 9.37 -11.65
C ALA A 175 -3.40 10.08 -10.93
N VAL A 176 -2.21 10.10 -11.55
CA VAL A 176 -1.08 10.87 -11.05
C VAL A 176 -1.39 12.36 -11.09
N VAL A 177 -1.91 12.87 -12.20
CA VAL A 177 -2.29 14.29 -12.33
C VAL A 177 -3.37 14.66 -11.31
N SER A 178 -4.41 13.85 -11.15
CA SER A 178 -5.47 14.01 -10.13
C SER A 178 -4.87 14.07 -8.72
N SER A 179 -4.00 13.13 -8.37
CA SER A 179 -3.33 13.11 -7.06
C SER A 179 -2.50 14.37 -6.79
N VAL A 180 -1.78 14.87 -7.80
CA VAL A 180 -0.97 16.09 -7.69
C VAL A 180 -1.87 17.30 -7.52
N LYS A 181 -2.97 17.37 -8.28
CA LYS A 181 -3.96 18.45 -8.24
C LYS A 181 -4.57 18.58 -6.84
N ILE A 182 -5.01 17.45 -6.27
CA ILE A 182 -5.60 17.39 -4.92
C ILE A 182 -4.62 17.85 -3.84
N VAL A 183 -3.32 17.62 -4.00
CA VAL A 183 -2.32 17.93 -2.95
C VAL A 183 -1.63 19.29 -3.16
N ARG A 184 -1.81 19.91 -4.33
CA ARG A 184 -1.11 21.15 -4.71
C ARG A 184 -1.32 22.26 -3.67
N GLY A 185 -0.23 22.86 -3.22
CA GLY A 185 -0.24 23.93 -2.20
C GLY A 185 -0.45 23.47 -0.76
N ARG A 186 -0.71 22.17 -0.50
CA ARG A 186 -0.95 21.61 0.84
C ARG A 186 -0.16 20.35 1.15
N VAL A 187 0.94 20.10 0.43
CA VAL A 187 1.76 18.87 0.48
C VAL A 187 2.16 18.48 1.91
N TRP A 188 2.81 19.38 2.65
CA TRP A 188 3.26 19.10 4.01
C TRP A 188 2.11 18.83 4.99
N SER A 189 0.99 19.54 4.81
CA SER A 189 -0.21 19.37 5.62
C SER A 189 -0.82 17.97 5.40
N VAL A 190 -0.83 17.49 4.15
CA VAL A 190 -1.29 16.15 3.79
C VAL A 190 -0.30 15.10 4.27
N PHE A 191 1.01 15.33 4.11
CA PHE A 191 2.05 14.43 4.57
C PHE A 191 1.92 14.09 6.05
N ILE A 192 1.83 15.11 6.92
CA ILE A 192 1.73 14.90 8.37
C ILE A 192 0.49 14.08 8.72
N ARG A 193 -0.62 14.27 7.98
CA ARG A 193 -1.87 13.54 8.20
C ARG A 193 -1.85 12.09 7.72
N LEU A 194 -1.03 11.77 6.74
CA LEU A 194 -0.78 10.38 6.31
C LEU A 194 0.26 9.71 7.22
N PHE A 195 1.30 10.44 7.56
CA PHE A 195 2.44 9.95 8.33
C PHE A 195 2.07 9.69 9.79
N LEU A 196 1.43 10.65 10.47
CA LEU A 196 1.22 10.58 11.92
C LEU A 196 0.36 9.37 12.36
N PRO A 197 -0.80 9.07 11.74
CA PRO A 197 -1.58 7.89 12.10
C PRO A 197 -0.81 6.59 11.85
N SER A 198 -0.09 6.51 10.73
CA SER A 198 0.73 5.35 10.36
C SER A 198 1.90 5.16 11.34
N PHE A 199 2.54 6.25 11.73
CA PHE A 199 3.65 6.27 12.69
C PHE A 199 3.19 5.87 14.10
N LEU A 200 2.04 6.37 14.56
CA LEU A 200 1.44 5.97 15.83
C LEU A 200 1.10 4.47 15.85
N LEU A 201 0.50 3.96 14.78
CA LEU A 201 0.24 2.52 14.67
C LEU A 201 1.52 1.69 14.64
N TYR A 202 2.55 2.17 13.95
CA TYR A 202 3.85 1.51 13.95
C TYR A 202 4.45 1.44 15.36
N ILE A 203 4.38 2.53 16.14
CA ILE A 203 4.83 2.54 17.53
C ILE A 203 4.03 1.53 18.36
N ILE A 204 2.69 1.54 18.26
CA ILE A 204 1.83 0.60 18.98
C ILE A 204 2.21 -0.84 18.61
N PHE A 205 2.38 -1.12 17.32
CA PHE A 205 2.80 -2.43 16.84
C PHE A 205 4.18 -2.83 17.38
N ALA A 206 5.17 -1.94 17.35
CA ALA A 206 6.51 -2.20 17.86
C ALA A 206 6.51 -2.50 19.36
N VAL A 207 5.74 -1.74 20.14
CA VAL A 207 5.57 -1.97 21.57
C VAL A 207 4.89 -3.32 21.82
N LEU A 208 3.77 -3.62 21.14
CA LEU A 208 3.08 -4.90 21.28
C LEU A 208 3.96 -6.09 20.86
N ASN A 209 4.70 -5.95 19.77
CA ASN A 209 5.63 -6.95 19.28
C ASN A 209 6.71 -7.27 20.33
N TRP A 210 7.33 -6.24 20.90
CA TRP A 210 8.33 -6.38 21.95
C TRP A 210 7.75 -7.04 23.21
N LEU A 211 6.57 -6.58 23.64
CA LEU A 211 5.88 -7.08 24.84
C LEU A 211 5.49 -8.55 24.69
N PHE A 212 4.92 -8.93 23.54
CA PHE A 212 4.57 -10.32 23.24
C PHE A 212 5.81 -11.20 23.03
N GLY A 213 6.88 -10.67 22.44
CA GLY A 213 8.16 -11.37 22.34
C GLY A 213 8.75 -11.71 23.71
N MET A 214 8.64 -10.79 24.68
CA MET A 214 9.06 -11.05 26.06
C MET A 214 8.18 -12.07 26.78
N LEU A 215 6.86 -11.99 26.61
CA LEU A 215 5.91 -12.86 27.33
C LEU A 215 5.87 -14.29 26.79
N PHE A 216 5.93 -14.45 25.46
CA PHE A 216 5.67 -15.73 24.80
C PHE A 216 6.88 -16.33 24.09
N GLY A 217 8.00 -15.60 23.99
CA GLY A 217 9.20 -16.02 23.26
C GLY A 217 8.91 -16.33 21.78
N ASN A 218 9.79 -17.12 21.14
CA ASN A 218 9.64 -17.56 19.74
C ASN A 218 8.72 -18.79 19.61
N THR A 219 7.60 -18.80 20.31
CA THR A 219 6.61 -19.89 20.23
C THR A 219 5.67 -19.70 19.04
N ILE A 220 5.02 -20.79 18.60
CA ILE A 220 3.96 -20.74 17.57
C ILE A 220 2.86 -19.75 17.96
N PHE A 221 2.55 -19.68 19.26
CA PHE A 221 1.54 -18.77 19.80
C PHE A 221 1.87 -17.29 19.53
N TYR A 222 3.12 -16.88 19.78
CA TYR A 222 3.61 -15.54 19.43
C TYR A 222 3.44 -15.25 17.93
N THR A 223 3.83 -16.20 17.06
CA THR A 223 3.68 -16.04 15.61
C THR A 223 2.23 -15.83 15.20
N VAL A 224 1.29 -16.60 15.77
CA VAL A 224 -0.14 -16.47 15.47
C VAL A 224 -0.66 -15.10 15.92
N ILE A 225 -0.33 -14.65 17.13
CA ILE A 225 -0.73 -13.32 17.63
C ILE A 225 -0.20 -12.22 16.72
N MET A 226 1.09 -12.25 16.38
CA MET A 226 1.70 -11.23 15.54
C MET A 226 1.11 -11.19 14.13
N LEU A 227 0.73 -12.36 13.60
CA LEU A 227 0.03 -12.45 12.32
C LEU A 227 -1.38 -11.85 12.40
N LEU A 228 -2.14 -12.11 13.47
CA LEU A 228 -3.44 -11.47 13.70
C LEU A 228 -3.33 -9.95 13.86
N LEU A 229 -2.31 -9.49 14.59
CA LEU A 229 -2.04 -8.07 14.78
C LEU A 229 -1.71 -7.39 13.44
N THR A 230 -0.91 -8.05 12.61
CA THR A 230 -0.55 -7.56 11.27
C THR A 230 -1.78 -7.48 10.35
N LEU A 231 -2.63 -8.52 10.36
CA LEU A 231 -3.90 -8.53 9.63
C LEU A 231 -4.83 -7.39 10.06
N ALA A 232 -4.81 -7.01 11.34
CA ALA A 232 -5.59 -5.87 11.81
C ALA A 232 -5.05 -4.54 11.28
N ILE A 233 -3.73 -4.38 11.16
CA ILE A 233 -3.10 -3.11 10.77
C ILE A 233 -3.17 -2.85 9.27
N ILE A 234 -3.04 -3.89 8.44
CA ILE A 234 -2.95 -3.74 6.97
C ILE A 234 -4.10 -2.90 6.38
N PRO A 235 -5.39 -3.16 6.70
CA PRO A 235 -6.47 -2.38 6.11
C PRO A 235 -6.46 -0.94 6.60
N PHE A 236 -5.97 -0.66 7.82
CA PHE A 236 -5.89 0.71 8.32
C PHE A 236 -4.92 1.56 7.49
N GLY A 237 -3.79 0.97 7.06
CA GLY A 237 -2.84 1.61 6.14
C GLY A 237 -3.48 2.06 4.82
N MET A 238 -4.57 1.41 4.40
CA MET A 238 -5.34 1.77 3.21
C MET A 238 -6.52 2.70 3.51
N VAL A 239 -7.13 2.60 4.69
CA VAL A 239 -8.29 3.42 5.08
C VAL A 239 -7.90 4.89 5.25
N VAL A 240 -6.80 5.20 5.93
CA VAL A 240 -6.38 6.59 6.18
C VAL A 240 -6.19 7.40 4.88
N PRO A 241 -5.38 6.94 3.90
CA PRO A 241 -5.24 7.68 2.64
C PRO A 241 -6.56 7.77 1.88
N THR A 242 -7.42 6.74 1.96
CA THR A 242 -8.74 6.75 1.30
C THR A 242 -9.67 7.82 1.89
N VAL A 243 -9.81 7.86 3.21
CA VAL A 243 -10.65 8.87 3.90
C VAL A 243 -10.12 10.28 3.65
N LEU A 244 -8.80 10.47 3.73
CA LEU A 244 -8.20 11.78 3.48
C LEU A 244 -8.39 12.23 2.04
N TYR A 245 -8.23 11.33 1.06
CA TYR A 245 -8.48 11.62 -0.35
C TYR A 245 -9.93 12.07 -0.57
N CYS A 246 -10.91 11.31 -0.05
CA CYS A 246 -12.32 11.65 -0.18
C CYS A 246 -12.65 13.01 0.47
N ASP A 247 -12.13 13.28 1.68
CA ASP A 247 -12.33 14.56 2.37
C ASP A 247 -11.71 15.74 1.60
N LEU A 248 -10.53 15.57 1.00
CA LEU A 248 -9.89 16.61 0.21
C LEU A 248 -10.62 16.88 -1.09
N LYS A 249 -11.11 15.83 -1.76
CA LYS A 249 -11.84 15.95 -3.02
C LYS A 249 -13.21 16.62 -2.84
N GLN A 250 -13.94 16.30 -1.78
CA GLN A 250 -15.22 16.96 -1.46
C GLN A 250 -15.05 18.46 -1.17
N GLN A 251 -13.84 18.89 -0.82
CA GLN A 251 -13.51 20.29 -0.52
C GLN A 251 -13.01 21.09 -1.73
N ASP A 252 -12.90 20.49 -2.92
CA ASP A 252 -12.62 21.18 -4.19
C ASP A 252 -13.88 21.35 -5.07
N PRO A 253 -15.03 21.90 -4.59
CA PRO A 253 -16.21 22.10 -5.41
C PRO A 253 -16.03 23.18 -6.51
N GLN A 254 -14.94 23.96 -6.49
CA GLN A 254 -14.66 24.95 -7.54
C GLN A 254 -14.12 24.35 -8.85
N GLU A 255 -13.76 23.06 -8.89
CA GLU A 255 -13.35 22.38 -10.13
C GLU A 255 -14.45 21.52 -10.76
N LEU A 256 -15.37 20.98 -9.97
CA LEU A 256 -16.56 20.29 -10.50
C LEU A 256 -17.44 21.24 -11.32
N LEU A 257 -17.50 22.53 -10.95
CA LEU A 257 -18.18 23.57 -11.72
C LEU A 257 -17.44 24.00 -12.99
N LYS A 258 -16.16 23.66 -13.17
CA LYS A 258 -15.43 23.97 -14.41
C LYS A 258 -15.48 22.84 -15.43
N GLU A 259 -15.68 21.60 -15.01
CA GLU A 259 -15.81 20.46 -15.92
C GLU A 259 -17.24 20.28 -16.48
N GLU A 260 -18.27 20.86 -15.84
CA GLU A 260 -19.64 20.90 -16.40
C GLU A 260 -19.87 22.09 -17.37
N ILE A 261 -18.91 23.00 -17.54
CA ILE A 261 -19.02 24.20 -18.41
C ILE A 261 -18.14 24.10 -19.68
N VAL A 262 -17.56 22.94 -19.97
CA VAL A 262 -16.78 22.71 -21.21
C VAL A 262 -17.44 21.67 -22.11
#